data_AF-A0A425WBP6-F1
#
_entry.id   AF-A0A425WBP6-F1
#
_cell.length_a   1.000
_cell.length_b   1.000
_cell.length_c   1.000
_cell.angle_alpha   90.00
_cell.angle_beta   90.00
_cell.angle_gamma   90.00
#
_symmetry.space_group_name_H-M   'P 1'
#
loop_
_entity.id
_entity.type
_entity.pdbx_description
1 polymer ?
#
loop_
_entity_poly.entity_id
_entity_poly.type
_entity_poly.pdbx_seq_one_letter_code
_entity_poly.pdbx_strand_id
1 'polypeptide(L)'
;MRVYYNGEGVLTKELDREGMRKADDVVSQDERACILAYQADNRSWASGTTVDEMVEHHMGHLRNCSGVDRYNPDTFSLVKANVQFDGPLEDQNELMEALQQACPELSFSCPVGGIIDITAHGWDKGEAALWLAHYLGIADAEIAAFGDAGNDYQMIKKVPNSVAVANAFDEIIDTARWHIGFAEDDAVATAFEDIAQAAQEQRMPKFMSTEENEKYLKLAHQIKTVVPSVRCRDKQ
;
A
#
# COMPACT_ATOMS: atom_id res chain seq x y z
N MET A 1 -9.34 7.20 2.60
CA MET A 1 -9.31 6.93 1.14
C MET A 1 -10.16 7.95 0.40
N ARG A 2 -9.73 8.39 -0.79
CA ARG A 2 -10.55 9.18 -1.72
C ARG A 2 -10.50 8.54 -3.10
N VAL A 3 -11.64 8.47 -3.78
CA VAL A 3 -11.75 8.00 -5.16
C VAL A 3 -12.23 9.16 -6.01
N TYR A 4 -11.54 9.38 -7.13
CA TYR A 4 -11.84 10.44 -8.08
C TYR A 4 -12.23 9.84 -9.43
N TYR A 5 -13.22 10.45 -10.07
CA TYR A 5 -13.63 10.13 -11.44
C TYR A 5 -13.85 11.44 -12.20
N ASN A 6 -13.23 11.57 -13.38
CA ASN A 6 -13.24 12.81 -14.18
C ASN A 6 -12.85 14.08 -13.38
N GLY A 7 -11.93 13.94 -12.43
CA GLY A 7 -11.47 15.02 -11.56
C GLY A 7 -12.39 15.34 -10.37
N GLU A 8 -13.56 14.69 -10.27
CA GLU A 8 -14.50 14.88 -9.17
C GLU A 8 -14.36 13.77 -8.12
N GLY A 9 -14.44 14.14 -6.84
CA GLY A 9 -14.41 13.17 -5.74
C GLY A 9 -15.74 12.43 -5.65
N VAL A 10 -15.77 11.17 -6.09
CA VAL A 10 -16.97 10.31 -6.11
C VAL A 10 -17.12 9.46 -4.85
N LEU A 11 -16.05 9.31 -4.07
CA LEU A 11 -16.08 8.65 -2.77
C LEU A 11 -15.05 9.26 -1.82
N THR A 12 -15.45 9.46 -0.57
CA THR A 12 -14.54 9.75 0.54
C THR A 12 -14.81 8.81 1.69
N LYS A 13 -13.73 8.21 2.23
CA LYS A 13 -13.71 7.44 3.47
C LYS A 13 -12.70 8.06 4.40
N GLU A 14 -13.21 8.68 5.45
CA GLU A 14 -12.40 9.27 6.51
C GLU A 14 -11.91 8.19 7.47
N LEU A 15 -10.74 8.42 8.06
CA LEU A 15 -10.24 7.63 9.18
C LEU A 15 -11.10 7.90 10.41
N ASP A 16 -11.36 6.85 11.20
CA ASP A 16 -12.09 7.01 12.45
C ASP A 16 -11.31 7.92 13.41
N ARG A 17 -12.01 8.92 13.98
CA ARG A 17 -11.38 9.95 14.81
C ARG A 17 -10.84 9.39 16.13
N GLU A 18 -11.63 8.53 16.77
CA GLU A 18 -11.24 7.93 18.05
C GLU A 18 -10.17 6.87 17.84
N GLY A 19 -10.25 6.11 16.74
CA GLY A 19 -9.20 5.19 16.30
C GLY A 19 -7.87 5.90 16.06
N MET A 20 -7.89 7.05 15.38
CA MET A 20 -6.68 7.85 15.17
C MET A 20 -6.11 8.40 16.47
N ARG A 21 -6.96 8.78 17.44
CA ARG A 21 -6.51 9.21 18.77
C ARG A 21 -5.80 8.09 19.51
N LYS A 22 -6.37 6.88 19.52
CA LYS A 22 -5.72 5.69 20.12
C LYS A 22 -4.45 5.29 19.38
N ALA A 23 -4.44 5.39 18.05
CA ALA A 23 -3.25 5.10 17.26
C ALA A 23 -2.11 6.08 17.63
N ASP A 24 -2.43 7.37 17.81
CA ASP A 24 -1.46 8.35 18.31
C ASP A 24 -0.92 7.99 19.70
N ASP A 25 -1.81 7.60 20.62
CA ASP A 25 -1.43 7.19 21.98
C ASP A 25 -0.46 5.99 21.96
N VAL A 26 -0.71 5.00 21.08
CA VAL A 26 0.15 3.81 20.91
C VAL A 26 1.49 4.17 20.27
N VAL A 27 1.47 4.91 19.15
CA VAL A 27 2.69 5.30 18.42
C VAL A 27 3.60 6.16 19.31
N SER A 28 3.02 7.07 20.10
CA SER A 28 3.78 7.96 20.99
C SER A 28 4.49 7.26 22.14
N GLN A 29 4.34 5.94 22.31
CA GLN A 29 5.10 5.17 23.32
C GLN A 29 6.49 4.73 22.81
N ASP A 30 6.75 4.85 21.50
CA ASP A 30 8.02 4.49 20.88
C ASP A 30 8.61 5.71 20.17
N GLU A 31 9.74 6.22 20.66
CA GLU A 31 10.45 7.38 20.09
C GLU A 31 10.90 7.14 18.63
N ARG A 32 11.00 5.88 18.23
CA ARG A 32 11.32 5.46 16.87
C ARG A 32 10.12 5.50 15.94
N ALA A 33 8.95 5.95 16.40
CA ALA A 33 7.70 5.93 15.64
C ALA A 33 7.03 7.31 15.63
N CYS A 34 6.41 7.68 14.51
CA CYS A 34 5.53 8.85 14.47
C CYS A 34 4.41 8.68 13.44
N ILE A 35 3.28 9.37 13.65
CA ILE A 35 2.20 9.42 12.66
C ILE A 35 2.42 10.60 11.74
N LEU A 36 2.53 10.33 10.44
CA LEU A 36 2.44 11.33 9.39
C LEU A 36 1.02 11.38 8.83
N ALA A 37 0.31 12.48 9.10
CA ALA A 37 -1.06 12.70 8.71
C ALA A 37 -1.17 13.70 7.55
N TYR A 38 -2.03 13.43 6.57
CA TYR A 38 -2.25 14.29 5.41
C TYR A 38 -3.64 14.92 5.41
N GLN A 39 -3.70 16.25 5.37
CA GLN A 39 -4.94 17.01 5.28
C GLN A 39 -5.41 17.19 3.83
N ALA A 40 -6.69 17.52 3.70
CA ALA A 40 -7.36 17.74 2.41
C ALA A 40 -6.75 18.89 1.59
N ASP A 41 -6.09 19.84 2.23
CA ASP A 41 -5.47 21.03 1.62
C ASP A 41 -3.96 20.85 1.35
N ASN A 42 -3.50 19.60 1.30
CA ASN A 42 -2.10 19.19 1.10
C ASN A 42 -1.13 19.60 2.21
N ARG A 43 -1.61 20.05 3.37
CA ARG A 43 -0.76 20.14 4.57
C ARG A 43 -0.52 18.76 5.16
N SER A 44 0.68 18.56 5.70
CA SER A 44 1.02 17.36 6.44
C SER A 44 1.47 17.69 7.85
N TRP A 45 1.23 16.77 8.78
CA TRP A 45 1.52 16.96 10.19
C TRP A 45 2.13 15.69 10.76
N ALA A 46 3.15 15.84 11.60
CA ALA A 46 3.73 14.73 12.34
C ALA A 46 3.29 14.75 13.80
N SER A 47 2.81 13.62 14.29
CA SER A 47 2.35 13.44 15.66
C SER A 47 3.09 12.30 16.36
N GLY A 48 3.18 12.38 17.69
CA GLY A 48 3.87 11.39 18.52
C GLY A 48 5.39 11.48 18.49
N THR A 49 5.96 12.60 18.03
CA THR A 49 7.40 12.83 17.97
C THR A 49 7.76 14.31 18.17
N THR A 50 9.04 14.60 18.34
CA THR A 50 9.64 15.93 18.33
C THR A 50 10.61 16.11 17.16
N VAL A 51 11.00 17.36 16.86
CA VAL A 51 12.00 17.61 15.80
C VAL A 51 13.33 16.93 16.11
N ASP A 52 13.75 16.89 17.37
CA ASP A 52 15.02 16.28 17.79
C ASP A 52 14.98 14.75 17.62
N GLU A 53 13.90 14.09 18.06
CA GLU A 53 13.66 12.66 17.85
C GLU A 53 13.63 12.30 16.36
N MET A 54 12.98 13.12 15.51
CA MET A 54 13.01 12.91 14.06
C MET A 54 14.43 12.96 13.47
N VAL A 55 15.32 13.78 14.03
CA VAL A 55 16.72 13.82 13.60
C VAL A 55 17.47 12.57 14.05
N GLU A 56 17.26 12.16 15.31
CA GLU A 56 17.92 11.02 15.92
C GLU A 56 17.51 9.69 15.25
N HIS A 57 16.23 9.55 14.91
CA HIS A 57 15.64 8.34 14.34
C HIS A 57 15.50 8.39 12.81
N HIS A 58 16.43 9.06 12.12
CA HIS A 58 16.50 9.08 10.65
C HIS A 58 15.21 9.49 9.91
N MET A 59 14.26 10.14 10.57
CA MET A 59 13.01 10.64 9.99
C MET A 59 13.16 12.06 9.43
N GLY A 60 14.37 12.42 8.99
CA GLY A 60 14.72 13.77 8.55
C GLY A 60 13.91 14.26 7.34
N HIS A 61 13.33 13.35 6.54
CA HIS A 61 12.40 13.69 5.45
C HIS A 61 11.12 14.36 5.95
N LEU A 62 10.75 14.15 7.21
CA LEU A 62 9.56 14.74 7.85
C LEU A 62 9.75 16.21 8.24
N ARG A 63 10.95 16.77 8.15
CA ARG A 63 11.19 18.21 8.38
C ARG A 63 10.41 19.11 7.43
N ASN A 64 9.92 18.58 6.32
CA ASN A 64 9.08 19.29 5.36
C ASN A 64 7.58 19.28 5.75
N CYS A 65 7.21 18.67 6.88
CA CYS A 65 5.84 18.74 7.36
C CYS A 65 5.44 20.18 7.68
N SER A 66 4.14 20.47 7.56
CA SER A 66 3.58 21.78 7.91
C SER A 66 3.66 22.05 9.44
N GLY A 67 3.91 21.01 10.25
CA GLY A 67 4.35 21.14 11.63
C GLY A 67 4.39 19.81 12.40
N VAL A 68 4.74 19.92 13.69
CA VAL A 68 4.88 18.81 14.66
C VAL A 68 4.10 19.16 15.94
N ASP A 69 3.10 18.35 16.30
CA ASP A 69 2.15 18.52 17.42
C ASP A 69 1.27 17.26 17.50
N ARG A 70 0.57 17.10 18.61
CA ARG A 70 -0.37 16.01 18.84
C ARG A 70 -1.51 16.03 17.82
N TYR A 71 -1.93 14.84 17.40
CA TYR A 71 -3.16 14.70 16.63
C TYR A 71 -4.35 15.21 17.45
N ASN A 72 -5.10 16.13 16.87
CA ASN A 72 -6.33 16.64 17.46
C ASN A 72 -7.52 16.25 16.56
N PRO A 73 -8.41 15.34 17.01
CA PRO A 73 -9.54 14.87 16.21
C PRO A 73 -10.60 15.95 15.95
N ASP A 74 -10.58 17.08 16.67
CA ASP A 74 -11.56 18.15 16.53
C ASP A 74 -11.17 19.18 15.46
N THR A 75 -9.90 19.21 15.02
CA THR A 75 -9.39 20.26 14.14
C THR A 75 -9.53 19.92 12.65
N PHE A 76 -9.47 18.64 12.26
CA PHE A 76 -9.60 18.22 10.87
C PHE A 76 -9.88 16.71 10.73
N SER A 77 -10.61 16.32 9.68
CA SER A 77 -10.75 14.91 9.29
C SER A 77 -9.57 14.45 8.44
N LEU A 78 -9.17 13.19 8.64
CA LEU A 78 -8.07 12.57 7.89
C LEU A 78 -8.62 11.56 6.89
N VAL A 79 -8.04 11.58 5.70
CA VAL A 79 -8.32 10.57 4.67
C VAL A 79 -7.15 9.63 4.44
N LYS A 80 -5.95 10.00 4.90
CA LYS A 80 -4.73 9.21 4.80
C LYS A 80 -3.79 9.60 5.96
N ALA A 81 -3.23 8.58 6.58
CA ALA A 81 -2.11 8.70 7.50
C ALA A 81 -1.22 7.47 7.34
N ASN A 82 0.03 7.58 7.75
CA ASN A 82 0.89 6.42 7.94
C ASN A 82 1.75 6.61 9.18
N VAL A 83 2.21 5.50 9.75
CA VAL A 83 3.26 5.50 10.76
C VAL A 83 4.59 5.41 10.03
N GLN A 84 5.51 6.29 10.41
CA GLN A 84 6.93 6.22 10.05
C GLN A 84 7.65 5.56 11.21
N PHE A 85 8.49 4.57 10.94
CA PHE A 85 9.17 3.78 11.95
C PHE A 85 10.65 3.60 11.60
N ASP A 86 11.55 3.91 12.55
CA ASP A 86 12.99 3.71 12.41
C ASP A 86 13.46 2.54 13.29
N GLY A 87 13.37 1.34 12.74
CA GLY A 87 13.79 0.16 13.47
C GLY A 87 13.69 -1.12 12.65
N PRO A 88 14.05 -2.26 13.26
CA PRO A 88 13.92 -3.57 12.65
C PRO A 88 12.48 -3.88 12.25
N LEU A 89 12.32 -4.72 11.23
CA LEU A 89 11.02 -5.15 10.72
C LEU A 89 10.22 -5.96 11.75
N GLU A 90 10.89 -6.67 12.64
CA GLU A 90 10.27 -7.41 13.74
C GLU A 90 9.52 -6.44 14.69
N ASP A 91 10.22 -5.42 15.17
CA ASP A 91 9.63 -4.36 16.02
C ASP A 91 8.50 -3.61 15.31
N GLN A 92 8.66 -3.33 14.01
CA GLN A 92 7.60 -2.71 13.22
C GLN A 92 6.34 -3.59 13.18
N ASN A 93 6.50 -4.91 13.06
CA ASN A 93 5.39 -5.85 13.08
C ASN A 93 4.71 -5.91 14.44
N GLU A 94 5.48 -5.87 15.53
CA GLU A 94 4.93 -5.78 16.89
C GLU A 94 4.11 -4.49 17.07
N LEU A 95 4.62 -3.36 16.60
CA LEU A 95 3.89 -2.08 16.60
C LEU A 95 2.60 -2.18 15.77
N MET A 96 2.66 -2.78 14.58
CA MET A 96 1.49 -2.99 13.74
C MET A 96 0.44 -3.90 14.40
N GLU A 97 0.85 -4.96 15.07
CA GLU A 97 -0.04 -5.85 15.84
C GLU A 97 -0.68 -5.10 17.02
N ALA A 98 0.08 -4.29 17.75
CA ALA A 98 -0.45 -3.44 18.84
C ALA A 98 -1.50 -2.43 18.33
N LEU A 99 -1.22 -1.78 17.18
CA LEU A 99 -2.15 -0.87 16.53
C LEU A 99 -3.45 -1.56 16.12
N GLN A 100 -3.37 -2.74 15.52
CA GLN A 100 -4.54 -3.53 15.13
C GLN A 100 -5.42 -3.92 16.33
N GLN A 101 -4.80 -4.26 17.47
CA GLN A 101 -5.52 -4.59 18.69
C GLN A 101 -6.17 -3.37 19.34
N ALA A 102 -5.49 -2.23 19.37
CA ALA A 102 -5.98 -1.01 19.99
C ALA A 102 -7.06 -0.29 19.16
N CYS A 103 -6.99 -0.42 17.83
CA CYS A 103 -7.79 0.37 16.88
C CYS A 103 -8.52 -0.52 15.85
N PRO A 104 -9.47 -1.37 16.25
CA PRO A 104 -10.24 -2.21 15.33
C PRO A 104 -11.04 -1.41 14.27
N GLU A 105 -11.32 -0.14 14.52
CA GLU A 105 -11.93 0.85 13.63
C GLU A 105 -11.02 1.35 12.49
N LEU A 106 -9.76 0.92 12.47
CA LEU A 106 -8.78 1.22 11.43
C LEU A 106 -8.29 -0.07 10.76
N SER A 107 -7.56 0.09 9.66
CA SER A 107 -6.86 -0.98 8.97
C SER A 107 -5.42 -0.56 8.74
N PHE A 108 -4.50 -1.52 8.88
CA PHE A 108 -3.05 -1.30 8.85
C PHE A 108 -2.40 -2.21 7.82
N SER A 109 -1.51 -1.67 7.01
CA SER A 109 -0.74 -2.42 6.02
C SER A 109 0.69 -1.91 5.92
N CYS A 110 1.64 -2.76 5.54
CA CYS A 110 3.03 -2.39 5.38
C CYS A 110 3.37 -2.36 3.88
N PRO A 111 3.50 -1.17 3.25
CA PRO A 111 3.93 -1.10 1.86
C PRO A 111 5.36 -1.61 1.72
N VAL A 112 6.24 -1.11 2.59
CA VAL A 112 7.68 -1.41 2.68
C VAL A 112 8.13 -1.23 4.13
N GLY A 113 9.32 -1.74 4.47
CA GLY A 113 9.92 -1.52 5.78
C GLY A 113 10.01 -0.05 6.15
N GLY A 114 9.75 0.25 7.42
CA GLY A 114 9.71 1.59 8.01
C GLY A 114 8.39 2.34 7.83
N ILE A 115 7.39 1.76 7.15
CA ILE A 115 6.09 2.42 6.91
C ILE A 115 4.92 1.49 7.22
N ILE A 116 3.96 2.00 8.00
CA ILE A 116 2.65 1.35 8.21
C ILE A 116 1.56 2.30 7.70
N ASP A 117 0.92 2.00 6.57
CA ASP A 117 -0.23 2.74 6.07
C ASP A 117 -1.45 2.52 6.97
N ILE A 118 -2.16 3.61 7.28
CA ILE A 118 -3.42 3.61 8.04
C ILE A 118 -4.57 3.95 7.11
N THR A 119 -5.56 3.06 7.05
CA THR A 119 -6.80 3.25 6.28
C THR A 119 -8.03 3.07 7.17
N ALA A 120 -9.19 3.50 6.68
CA ALA A 120 -10.46 3.28 7.37
C ALA A 120 -10.74 1.76 7.44
N HIS A 121 -11.40 1.29 8.50
CA HIS A 121 -11.73 -0.12 8.65
C HIS A 121 -12.39 -0.70 7.40
N GLY A 122 -11.86 -1.83 6.93
CA GLY A 122 -12.39 -2.54 5.77
C GLY A 122 -12.17 -1.80 4.46
N TRP A 123 -11.29 -0.79 4.40
CA TRP A 123 -10.90 -0.11 3.18
C TRP A 123 -9.42 -0.31 2.88
N ASP A 124 -9.12 -0.74 1.66
CA ASP A 124 -7.78 -0.89 1.10
C ASP A 124 -7.77 -0.50 -0.39
N LYS A 125 -6.61 -0.61 -1.05
CA LYS A 125 -6.50 -0.34 -2.50
C LYS A 125 -7.44 -1.23 -3.32
N GLY A 126 -7.64 -2.49 -2.92
CA GLY A 126 -8.51 -3.43 -3.59
C GLY A 126 -9.98 -3.05 -3.50
N GLU A 127 -10.47 -2.70 -2.31
CA GLU A 127 -11.84 -2.19 -2.12
C GLU A 127 -12.10 -0.92 -2.93
N ALA A 128 -11.14 0.01 -2.94
CA ALA A 128 -11.26 1.24 -3.71
C ALA A 128 -11.32 0.98 -5.22
N ALA A 129 -10.48 0.06 -5.73
CA ALA A 129 -10.45 -0.31 -7.14
C ALA A 129 -11.75 -1.00 -7.58
N LEU A 130 -12.22 -1.99 -6.81
CA LEU A 130 -13.47 -2.69 -7.11
C LEU A 130 -14.68 -1.77 -7.02
N TRP A 131 -14.74 -0.91 -6.00
CA TRP A 131 -15.79 0.08 -5.88
C TRP A 131 -15.85 1.00 -7.10
N LEU A 132 -14.70 1.49 -7.58
CA LEU A 132 -14.64 2.34 -8.77
C LEU A 132 -15.06 1.58 -10.03
N ALA A 133 -14.61 0.33 -10.21
CA ALA A 133 -15.02 -0.49 -11.34
C ALA A 133 -16.53 -0.70 -11.38
N HIS A 134 -17.15 -1.05 -10.25
CA HIS A 134 -18.61 -1.22 -10.14
C HIS A 134 -19.36 0.09 -10.38
N TYR A 135 -18.84 1.21 -9.87
CA TYR A 135 -19.38 2.54 -10.15
C TYR A 135 -19.39 2.85 -11.66
N LEU A 136 -18.40 2.35 -12.40
CA LEU A 136 -18.28 2.52 -13.86
C LEU A 136 -19.03 1.44 -14.67
N GLY A 137 -19.65 0.46 -14.01
CA GLY A 137 -20.30 -0.67 -14.67
C GLY A 137 -19.34 -1.68 -15.30
N ILE A 138 -18.08 -1.71 -14.83
CA ILE A 138 -17.04 -2.64 -15.25
C ILE A 138 -17.13 -3.91 -14.39
N ALA A 139 -17.17 -5.08 -15.03
CA ALA A 139 -17.21 -6.36 -14.33
C ALA A 139 -15.83 -6.72 -13.77
N ASP A 140 -15.78 -7.47 -12.66
CA ASP A 140 -14.52 -7.89 -12.03
C ASP A 140 -13.56 -8.62 -13.00
N ALA A 141 -14.13 -9.38 -13.95
CA ALA A 141 -13.37 -10.10 -14.97
C ALA A 141 -12.69 -9.20 -16.01
N GLU A 142 -13.10 -7.93 -16.11
CA GLU A 142 -12.56 -6.91 -17.01
C GLU A 142 -11.45 -6.07 -16.34
N ILE A 143 -11.19 -6.30 -15.05
CA ILE A 143 -10.18 -5.58 -14.27
C ILE A 143 -8.87 -6.37 -14.30
N ALA A 144 -7.78 -5.70 -14.64
CA ALA A 144 -6.42 -6.17 -14.38
C ALA A 144 -5.76 -5.24 -13.36
N ALA A 145 -5.14 -5.83 -12.33
CA ALA A 145 -4.48 -5.09 -11.26
C ALA A 145 -3.01 -5.50 -11.16
N PHE A 146 -2.12 -4.52 -11.13
CA PHE A 146 -0.67 -4.71 -11.08
C PHE A 146 -0.18 -4.28 -9.70
N GLY A 147 0.70 -5.06 -9.08
CA GLY A 147 1.20 -4.77 -7.74
C GLY A 147 2.57 -5.38 -7.48
N ASP A 148 3.22 -4.83 -6.47
CA ASP A 148 4.58 -5.19 -6.09
C ASP A 148 4.79 -5.23 -4.57
N ALA A 149 4.02 -4.46 -3.82
CA ALA A 149 4.28 -4.18 -2.41
C ALA A 149 3.15 -4.64 -1.48
N GLY A 150 3.39 -4.63 -0.16
CA GLY A 150 2.45 -5.22 0.80
C GLY A 150 1.09 -4.50 0.88
N ASN A 151 1.02 -3.20 0.54
CA ASN A 151 -0.27 -2.49 0.45
C ASN A 151 -1.09 -2.83 -0.81
N ASP A 152 -0.50 -3.55 -1.78
CA ASP A 152 -1.21 -4.10 -2.94
C ASP A 152 -1.80 -5.49 -2.66
N TYR A 153 -1.40 -6.16 -1.58
CA TYR A 153 -1.81 -7.55 -1.27
C TYR A 153 -3.32 -7.76 -1.39
N GLN A 154 -4.13 -6.87 -0.81
CA GLN A 154 -5.59 -6.99 -0.87
C GLN A 154 -6.14 -6.78 -2.29
N MET A 155 -5.53 -5.89 -3.08
CA MET A 155 -5.91 -5.68 -4.48
C MET A 155 -5.58 -6.93 -5.32
N ILE A 156 -4.38 -7.48 -5.14
CA ILE A 156 -3.90 -8.67 -5.85
C ILE A 156 -4.71 -9.91 -5.48
N LYS A 157 -5.13 -10.03 -4.22
CA LYS A 157 -5.98 -11.12 -3.73
C LYS A 157 -7.42 -11.07 -4.27
N LYS A 158 -7.99 -9.87 -4.41
CA LYS A 158 -9.40 -9.68 -4.76
C LYS A 158 -9.65 -9.64 -6.27
N VAL A 159 -8.73 -9.09 -7.05
CA VAL A 159 -8.91 -8.89 -8.50
C VAL A 159 -8.60 -10.18 -9.27
N PRO A 160 -9.52 -10.71 -10.10
CA PRO A 160 -9.31 -11.98 -10.81
C PRO A 160 -8.13 -11.99 -11.79
N ASN A 161 -7.82 -10.87 -12.44
CA ASN A 161 -6.65 -10.74 -13.31
C ASN A 161 -5.54 -9.93 -12.62
N SER A 162 -5.15 -10.38 -11.42
CA SER A 162 -4.03 -9.79 -10.70
C SER A 162 -2.68 -10.18 -11.30
N VAL A 163 -1.74 -9.25 -11.30
CA VAL A 163 -0.45 -9.32 -11.97
C VAL A 163 0.66 -8.86 -11.02
N ALA A 164 1.69 -9.69 -10.82
CA ALA A 164 2.90 -9.32 -10.09
C ALA A 164 4.06 -9.02 -11.06
N VAL A 165 4.82 -7.96 -10.78
CA VAL A 165 6.14 -7.73 -11.42
C VAL A 165 7.20 -8.64 -10.81
N ALA A 166 8.27 -8.94 -11.55
CA ALA A 166 9.27 -9.91 -11.13
C ALA A 166 10.01 -9.54 -9.82
N ASN A 167 10.13 -8.25 -9.51
CA ASN A 167 10.72 -7.72 -8.29
C ASN A 167 9.71 -7.44 -7.17
N ALA A 168 8.48 -7.93 -7.29
CA ALA A 168 7.46 -7.84 -6.25
C ALA A 168 7.84 -8.63 -4.99
N PHE A 169 7.18 -8.31 -3.87
CA PHE A 169 7.28 -9.10 -2.65
C PHE A 169 6.76 -10.53 -2.85
N ASP A 170 7.32 -11.46 -2.10
CA ASP A 170 6.97 -12.88 -2.19
C ASP A 170 5.47 -13.12 -2.01
N GLU A 171 4.85 -12.46 -1.02
CA GLU A 171 3.40 -12.59 -0.80
C GLU A 171 2.56 -12.08 -1.98
N ILE A 172 3.09 -11.16 -2.78
CA ILE A 172 2.43 -10.64 -3.99
C ILE A 172 2.61 -11.62 -5.15
N ILE A 173 3.83 -12.11 -5.37
CA ILE A 173 4.11 -13.16 -6.37
C ILE A 173 3.25 -14.39 -6.11
N ASP A 174 3.24 -14.89 -4.87
CA ASP A 174 2.54 -16.12 -4.51
C ASP A 174 1.01 -15.98 -4.60
N THR A 175 0.48 -14.76 -4.48
CA THR A 175 -0.96 -14.47 -4.54
C THR A 175 -1.44 -14.13 -5.96
N ALA A 176 -0.58 -13.54 -6.80
CA ALA A 176 -0.97 -13.06 -8.12
C ALA A 176 -1.29 -14.21 -9.10
N ARG A 177 -2.26 -13.97 -9.99
CA ARG A 177 -2.60 -14.93 -11.03
C ARG A 177 -1.59 -14.94 -12.18
N TRP A 178 -1.11 -13.76 -12.56
CA TRP A 178 -0.23 -13.54 -13.69
C TRP A 178 1.09 -12.89 -13.26
N HIS A 179 2.16 -13.13 -14.02
CA HIS A 179 3.49 -12.62 -13.75
C HIS A 179 4.07 -11.98 -14.99
N ILE A 180 4.75 -10.85 -14.81
CA ILE A 180 5.46 -10.12 -15.86
C ILE A 180 6.91 -9.86 -15.45
N GLY A 181 7.68 -9.23 -16.34
CA GLY A 181 9.09 -8.89 -16.10
C GLY A 181 9.31 -7.88 -14.96
N PHE A 182 10.53 -7.37 -14.87
CA PHE A 182 10.89 -6.39 -13.86
C PHE A 182 10.21 -5.04 -14.11
N ALA A 183 9.88 -4.35 -13.03
CA ALA A 183 9.38 -2.99 -13.12
C ALA A 183 10.39 -2.04 -13.79
N GLU A 184 11.69 -2.24 -13.56
CA GLU A 184 12.77 -1.42 -14.17
C GLU A 184 12.94 -1.64 -15.69
N ASP A 185 12.43 -2.75 -16.22
CA ASP A 185 12.45 -3.10 -17.65
C ASP A 185 11.15 -2.67 -18.37
N ASP A 186 10.39 -1.73 -17.81
CA ASP A 186 9.10 -1.27 -18.35
C ASP A 186 8.07 -2.40 -18.57
N ALA A 187 8.11 -3.45 -17.75
CA ALA A 187 7.24 -4.62 -17.93
C ALA A 187 5.74 -4.27 -17.85
N VAL A 188 5.35 -3.32 -16.98
CA VAL A 188 3.96 -2.86 -16.87
C VAL A 188 3.54 -2.12 -18.14
N ALA A 189 4.41 -1.27 -18.69
CA ALA A 189 4.12 -0.57 -19.95
C ALA A 189 3.97 -1.56 -21.11
N THR A 190 4.85 -2.55 -21.20
CA THR A 190 4.76 -3.65 -22.18
C THR A 190 3.44 -4.43 -22.04
N ALA A 191 3.00 -4.69 -20.80
CA ALA A 191 1.72 -5.35 -20.55
C ALA A 191 0.52 -4.50 -21.00
N PHE A 192 0.57 -3.17 -20.83
CA PHE A 192 -0.46 -2.27 -21.36
C PHE A 192 -0.49 -2.24 -22.89
N GLU A 193 0.66 -2.23 -23.55
CA GLU A 193 0.74 -2.32 -25.01
C GLU A 193 0.15 -3.64 -25.52
N ASP A 194 0.46 -4.76 -24.88
CA ASP A 194 -0.11 -6.06 -25.22
C ASP A 194 -1.63 -6.11 -24.96
N ILE A 195 -2.14 -5.52 -23.88
CA ILE A 195 -3.59 -5.36 -23.66
C ILE A 195 -4.23 -4.58 -24.80
N ALA A 196 -3.65 -3.44 -25.18
CA ALA A 196 -4.18 -2.60 -26.25
C ALA A 196 -4.19 -3.33 -27.60
N GLN A 197 -3.11 -4.05 -27.92
CA GLN A 197 -3.04 -4.86 -29.13
C GLN A 197 -4.03 -6.04 -29.09
N ALA A 198 -4.09 -6.75 -27.96
CA ALA A 198 -4.98 -7.89 -27.78
C ALA A 198 -6.46 -7.50 -27.93
N ALA A 199 -6.84 -6.32 -27.42
CA ALA A 199 -8.19 -5.78 -27.59
C ALA A 199 -8.55 -5.54 -29.06
N GLN A 200 -7.61 -5.00 -29.86
CA GLN A 200 -7.82 -4.82 -31.32
C GLN A 200 -7.98 -6.16 -32.05
N GLU A 201 -7.22 -7.16 -31.62
CA GLU A 201 -7.19 -8.51 -32.21
C GLU A 201 -8.25 -9.45 -31.61
N GLN A 202 -9.07 -8.98 -30.66
CA GLN A 202 -10.08 -9.77 -29.93
C GLN A 202 -9.52 -11.06 -29.32
N ARG A 203 -8.36 -10.97 -28.68
CA ARG A 203 -7.71 -12.08 -27.96
C ARG A 203 -7.36 -11.68 -26.53
N MET A 204 -6.87 -12.64 -25.75
CA MET A 204 -6.23 -12.35 -24.48
C MET A 204 -4.82 -11.76 -24.69
N PRO A 205 -4.34 -10.92 -23.76
CA PRO A 205 -2.94 -10.51 -23.73
C PRO A 205 -2.02 -11.73 -23.66
N LYS A 206 -0.90 -11.70 -24.37
CA LYS A 206 0.11 -12.77 -24.40
C LYS A 206 0.67 -13.06 -23.01
N PHE A 207 0.86 -12.04 -22.17
CA PHE A 207 1.36 -12.25 -20.80
C PHE A 207 0.36 -13.03 -19.91
N MET A 208 -0.93 -13.05 -20.28
CA MET A 208 -1.96 -13.85 -19.63
C MET A 208 -2.07 -15.28 -20.23
N SER A 209 -0.99 -15.77 -20.84
CA SER A 209 -0.86 -17.16 -21.27
C SER A 209 -0.12 -17.99 -20.23
N THR A 210 -0.37 -19.31 -20.21
CA THR A 210 0.33 -20.23 -19.30
C THR A 210 1.85 -20.18 -19.50
N GLU A 211 2.31 -20.12 -20.75
CA GLU A 211 3.73 -20.13 -21.08
C GLU A 211 4.47 -18.88 -20.57
N GLU A 212 3.98 -17.68 -20.88
CA GLU A 212 4.60 -16.43 -20.42
C GLU A 212 4.51 -16.30 -18.89
N ASN A 213 3.37 -16.69 -18.31
CA ASN A 213 3.21 -16.67 -16.85
C ASN A 213 4.23 -17.57 -16.14
N GLU A 214 4.41 -18.81 -16.59
CA GLU A 214 5.39 -19.73 -15.99
C GLU A 214 6.83 -19.22 -16.14
N LYS A 215 7.14 -18.58 -17.27
CA LYS A 215 8.45 -17.97 -17.52
C LYS A 215 8.74 -16.86 -16.50
N TYR A 216 7.81 -15.94 -16.29
CA TYR A 216 8.02 -14.83 -15.36
C TYR A 216 7.92 -15.24 -13.90
N LEU A 217 7.07 -16.22 -13.55
CA LEU A 217 7.05 -16.80 -12.21
C LEU A 217 8.40 -17.47 -11.86
N LYS A 218 9.00 -18.20 -12.82
CA LYS A 218 10.35 -18.77 -12.64
C LYS A 218 11.39 -17.66 -12.47
N LEU A 219 11.32 -16.58 -13.24
CA LEU A 219 12.21 -15.43 -13.12
C LEU A 219 12.11 -14.80 -11.71
N ALA A 220 10.90 -14.54 -11.25
CA ALA A 220 10.62 -13.98 -9.93
C ALA A 220 11.24 -14.84 -8.81
N HIS A 221 11.11 -16.17 -8.91
CA HIS A 221 11.72 -17.10 -7.95
C HIS A 221 13.25 -17.22 -8.06
N GLN A 222 13.84 -17.04 -9.25
CA GLN A 222 15.30 -17.09 -9.42
C GLN A 222 15.98 -15.92 -8.72
N ILE A 223 15.41 -14.71 -8.77
CA ILE A 223 15.94 -13.52 -8.10
C ILE A 223 16.05 -13.72 -6.58
N LYS A 224 15.09 -14.43 -5.97
CA LYS A 224 15.10 -14.76 -4.53
C LYS A 224 16.40 -15.43 -4.09
N THR A 225 17.07 -16.17 -4.97
CA THR A 225 18.33 -16.85 -4.66
C THR A 225 19.57 -15.94 -4.73
N VAL A 226 19.43 -14.75 -5.32
CA VAL A 226 20.53 -13.81 -5.59
C VAL A 226 20.41 -12.53 -4.76
N VAL A 227 19.19 -12.05 -4.48
CA VAL A 227 18.92 -10.81 -3.72
C VAL A 227 17.86 -11.11 -2.65
N PRO A 228 18.23 -11.14 -1.36
CA PRO A 228 17.24 -11.25 -0.28
C PRO A 228 16.36 -9.99 -0.26
N SER A 229 15.04 -10.16 -0.30
CA SER A 229 14.10 -9.04 -0.16
C SER A 229 14.14 -8.48 1.27
N VAL A 230 14.02 -7.15 1.41
CA VAL A 230 13.76 -6.50 2.70
C VAL A 230 12.26 -6.65 2.97
N ARG A 231 11.90 -7.60 3.84
CA ARG A 231 10.52 -8.12 3.95
C ARG A 231 9.76 -7.53 5.13
N CYS A 232 8.54 -7.06 4.91
CA CYS A 232 7.66 -6.64 6.01
C CYS A 232 7.27 -7.78 7.00
N ARG A 233 7.53 -9.07 6.73
CA ARG A 233 6.92 -10.19 7.48
C ARG A 233 7.80 -11.43 7.71
N ASP A 234 9.12 -11.32 7.74
CA ASP A 234 9.93 -12.49 8.11
C ASP A 234 9.78 -12.80 9.61
N LYS A 235 8.85 -13.70 9.93
CA LYS A 235 8.92 -14.52 11.15
C LYS A 235 9.93 -15.63 10.89
N GLN A 236 11.03 -15.66 11.64
CA GLN A 236 11.75 -16.90 11.94
C GLN A 236 11.37 -17.39 13.33
#